data_AF-A0A438NFP1-F1
#
_entry.id   AF-A0A438NFP1-F1
#
_cell.length_a   1.000
_cell.length_b   1.000
_cell.length_c   1.000
_cell.angle_alpha   90.00
_cell.angle_beta   90.00
_cell.angle_gamma   90.00
#
_symmetry.space_group_name_H-M   'P 1'
#
loop_
_entity.id
_entity.type
_entity.pdbx_description
1 polymer ?
#
loop_
_entity_poly.entity_id
_entity_poly.type
_entity_poly.pdbx_seq_one_letter_code
_entity_poly.pdbx_strand_id
1 'polypeptide(L)'
;MAPHADVEPVTDTSSVVVPDPVLVKGEVSPRFSIDDVFPHRQQNPPLSTIVASFSSAHMFKSKNSANRPAAKRWDHRISTESKLRQASSLKGAMKYFNKDTISLCGGLPSPEYFPFHQVSAKTPVAPHFAQDQVSEAATFSSGKYDTKTGDAMYDLHIALNYGQSMGPGALMRFVTEHTEIVHDPPYSDWDICMTAGSTSALDISLRMFVEKGHYVITEEYSFSSAIETILPMGAKLLGIKMDADGMLPDHLDDLLSNWDPQERQAPKPFVVYTVPTGQNPTASTQSLQRRKALYAVAEKHDLFILEDEPYYFLQMDPYVQGHVHTTARPFQPAPVKEFLQDLTPSYLSLDTSGRVLRLDSFSKIIAPGSRCGWVTGPSQVIERFLRHSEVSAQTPSGFALVTLYNLLEVNWGHKGFLEWLMYIRSEYTRRRDVIVNACDRHLPSQVASWTPPKAGMFHWIKLDVTKHPLYTEKGFTVDEILDIEHRVFETLANQGTLCAKGSWFRAQRKTDTELFIRLTFAAASEEQMIQAVEKIGDGLRVEFGLPAQSAMNGHAK
;
A
#
# COMPACT_ATOMS: atom_id res chain seq x y z
N MET A 1 -8.95 20.67 -65.93
CA MET A 1 -8.04 21.03 -64.82
C MET A 1 -8.92 21.59 -63.71
N ALA A 2 -9.27 20.75 -62.74
CA ALA A 2 -10.00 21.16 -61.54
C ALA A 2 -9.00 21.63 -60.47
N PRO A 3 -9.35 22.60 -59.60
CA PRO A 3 -8.42 23.11 -58.59
C PRO A 3 -8.24 22.09 -57.47
N HIS A 4 -6.99 21.92 -57.03
CA HIS A 4 -6.66 21.19 -55.81
C HIS A 4 -7.23 21.93 -54.60
N ALA A 5 -7.98 21.22 -53.75
CA ALA A 5 -8.36 21.66 -52.43
C ALA A 5 -7.40 21.01 -51.42
N ASP A 6 -6.60 21.83 -50.74
CA ASP A 6 -5.80 21.39 -49.59
C ASP A 6 -6.74 21.16 -48.40
N VAL A 7 -6.62 19.99 -47.79
CA VAL A 7 -7.39 19.62 -46.58
C VAL A 7 -6.48 19.85 -45.37
N GLU A 8 -6.77 20.90 -44.60
CA GLU A 8 -6.19 21.06 -43.26
C GLU A 8 -6.99 20.25 -42.23
N PRO A 9 -6.33 19.48 -41.35
CA PRO A 9 -7.01 18.83 -40.24
C PRO A 9 -7.30 19.85 -39.13
N VAL A 10 -8.58 20.10 -38.88
CA VAL A 10 -9.04 20.88 -37.71
C VAL A 10 -9.17 19.91 -36.53
N THR A 11 -8.27 20.00 -35.55
CA THR A 11 -8.44 19.30 -34.26
C THR A 11 -9.39 20.10 -33.37
N ASP A 12 -10.67 19.75 -33.37
CA ASP A 12 -11.61 20.20 -32.33
C ASP A 12 -12.00 18.98 -31.47
N THR A 13 -11.17 18.71 -30.48
CA THR A 13 -11.61 18.01 -29.26
C THR A 13 -11.34 18.93 -28.09
N SER A 14 -12.15 19.97 -27.97
CA SER A 14 -12.33 20.66 -26.70
C SER A 14 -13.02 19.70 -25.72
N SER A 15 -12.26 19.16 -24.77
CA SER A 15 -12.80 18.38 -23.66
C SER A 15 -13.44 19.34 -22.66
N VAL A 16 -14.77 19.32 -22.58
CA VAL A 16 -15.50 19.97 -21.50
C VAL A 16 -15.40 19.07 -20.27
N VAL A 17 -14.72 19.54 -19.23
CA VAL A 17 -14.81 18.94 -17.89
C VAL A 17 -16.22 19.20 -17.37
N VAL A 18 -17.08 18.19 -17.44
CA VAL A 18 -18.37 18.20 -16.75
C VAL A 18 -18.07 17.98 -15.26
N PRO A 19 -18.41 18.92 -14.35
CA PRO A 19 -18.24 18.73 -12.92
C PRO A 19 -19.05 17.52 -12.43
N ASP A 20 -18.37 16.55 -11.80
CA ASP A 20 -19.00 15.37 -11.22
C ASP A 20 -19.90 15.79 -10.03
N PRO A 21 -21.22 15.53 -10.05
CA PRO A 21 -22.14 15.90 -8.97
C PRO A 21 -21.82 15.22 -7.62
N VAL A 22 -20.95 14.20 -7.58
CA VAL A 22 -20.44 13.60 -6.33
C VAL A 22 -19.40 14.50 -5.64
N LEU A 23 -18.73 15.39 -6.38
CA LEU A 23 -17.79 16.38 -5.82
C LEU A 23 -18.40 17.79 -5.65
N VAL A 24 -19.60 18.03 -6.18
CA VAL A 24 -20.17 19.40 -6.29
C VAL A 24 -21.29 19.69 -5.28
N LYS A 25 -21.73 18.71 -4.48
CA LYS A 25 -22.71 18.97 -3.40
C LYS A 25 -22.03 19.30 -2.08
N GLY A 26 -21.48 20.50 -2.00
CA GLY A 26 -21.01 21.14 -0.78
C GLY A 26 -20.10 22.32 -1.13
N GLU A 27 -20.25 23.46 -0.45
CA GLU A 27 -19.26 24.54 -0.51
C GLU A 27 -17.87 23.92 -0.36
N VAL A 28 -16.95 24.20 -1.30
CA VAL A 28 -15.59 23.66 -1.29
C VAL A 28 -14.87 24.25 -0.09
N SER A 29 -15.04 23.61 1.07
CA SER A 29 -14.22 23.89 2.22
C SER A 29 -12.78 23.61 1.78
N PRO A 30 -11.83 24.55 1.97
CA PRO A 30 -10.47 24.36 1.50
C PRO A 30 -9.89 23.08 2.10
N ARG A 31 -9.39 22.19 1.23
CA ARG A 31 -8.71 20.96 1.61
C ARG A 31 -7.45 21.33 2.39
N PHE A 32 -7.22 20.65 3.51
CA PHE A 32 -6.01 20.85 4.32
C PHE A 32 -4.76 20.54 3.50
N SER A 33 -3.84 21.49 3.43
CA SER A 33 -2.64 21.46 2.60
C SER A 33 -1.36 21.56 3.45
N ILE A 34 -0.19 21.44 2.82
CA ILE A 34 1.10 21.64 3.52
C ILE A 34 1.17 23.04 4.15
N ASP A 35 0.64 24.05 3.46
CA ASP A 35 0.71 25.45 3.91
C ASP A 35 -0.13 25.67 5.18
N ASP A 36 -1.12 24.80 5.43
CA ASP A 36 -1.97 24.86 6.62
C ASP A 36 -1.32 24.20 7.85
N VAL A 37 -0.31 23.34 7.68
CA VAL A 37 0.30 22.55 8.78
C VAL A 37 0.85 23.45 9.87
N PHE A 38 1.67 24.44 9.51
CA PHE A 38 2.31 25.30 10.50
C PHE A 38 1.31 26.22 11.23
N PRO A 39 0.42 26.97 10.53
CA PRO A 39 -0.65 27.73 11.17
C PRO A 39 -1.56 26.88 12.05
N HIS A 40 -1.90 25.66 11.61
CA HIS A 40 -2.73 24.74 12.38
C HIS A 40 -2.03 24.29 13.67
N ARG A 41 -0.75 23.90 13.59
CA ARG A 41 0.04 23.51 14.78
C ARG A 41 0.17 24.66 15.79
N GLN A 42 0.30 25.91 15.34
CA GLN A 42 0.37 27.08 16.23
C GLN A 42 -0.91 27.34 17.03
N GLN A 43 -2.06 26.90 16.52
CA GLN A 43 -3.37 27.06 17.17
C GLN A 43 -3.71 25.90 18.12
N ASN A 44 -2.95 24.81 18.09
CA ASN A 44 -3.19 23.62 18.90
C ASN A 44 -2.25 23.58 20.12
N PRO A 45 -2.68 22.95 21.24
CA PRO A 45 -1.82 22.75 22.40
C PRO A 45 -0.53 21.99 22.06
N PRO A 46 0.57 22.23 22.79
CA PRO A 46 1.80 21.47 22.60
C PRO A 46 1.58 19.98 22.85
N LEU A 47 2.35 19.14 22.16
CA LEU A 47 2.31 17.70 22.34
C LEU A 47 2.73 17.32 23.77
N SER A 48 2.10 16.27 24.31
CA SER A 48 2.53 15.69 25.57
C SER A 48 3.86 14.97 25.40
N THR A 49 4.89 15.43 26.12
CA THR A 49 6.22 14.80 26.21
C THR A 49 6.32 13.81 27.38
N ILE A 50 5.17 13.38 27.92
CA ILE A 50 5.11 12.40 29.00
C ILE A 50 5.25 10.98 28.40
N VAL A 51 5.98 10.11 29.10
CA VAL A 51 6.10 8.69 28.75
C VAL A 51 4.71 8.03 28.65
N ALA A 52 4.49 7.28 27.57
CA ALA A 52 3.23 6.59 27.29
C ALA A 52 1.99 7.51 27.34
N SER A 53 2.11 8.74 26.82
CA SER A 53 0.98 9.65 26.67
C SER A 53 -0.04 9.13 25.64
N PHE A 54 -1.31 9.34 25.93
CA PHE A 54 -2.39 9.04 24.99
C PHE A 54 -2.37 10.04 23.82
N SER A 55 -2.73 9.58 22.62
CA SER A 55 -2.92 10.42 21.44
C SER A 55 -4.01 9.83 20.56
N SER A 56 -4.61 10.65 19.70
CA SER A 56 -5.56 10.21 18.66
C SER A 56 -5.52 11.19 17.50
N ALA A 57 -5.95 10.79 16.31
CA ALA A 57 -6.05 11.69 15.17
C ALA A 57 -6.96 12.89 15.48
N HIS A 58 -8.00 12.72 16.31
CA HIS A 58 -8.87 13.82 16.75
C HIS A 58 -8.11 15.00 17.37
N MET A 59 -6.96 14.76 17.99
CA MET A 59 -6.15 15.85 18.56
C MET A 59 -5.44 16.70 17.50
N PHE A 60 -5.35 16.22 16.25
CA PHE A 60 -4.52 16.81 15.20
C PHE A 60 -5.28 17.12 13.92
N LYS A 61 -6.50 16.62 13.75
CA LYS A 61 -7.33 16.89 12.56
C LYS A 61 -7.70 18.37 12.43
N SER A 62 -7.82 18.82 11.19
CA SER A 62 -8.36 20.14 10.87
C SER A 62 -9.83 20.28 11.29
N LYS A 63 -10.28 21.52 11.52
CA LYS A 63 -11.70 21.83 11.81
C LYS A 63 -12.63 21.37 10.68
N ASN A 64 -12.14 21.38 9.44
CA ASN A 64 -12.93 20.97 8.28
C ASN A 64 -13.28 19.48 8.34
N SER A 65 -12.35 18.63 8.78
CA SER A 65 -12.64 17.22 8.99
C SER A 65 -13.70 17.02 10.08
N ALA A 66 -13.63 17.77 11.19
CA ALA A 66 -14.56 17.64 12.31
C ALA A 66 -16.04 17.95 11.94
N ASN A 67 -16.27 18.78 10.91
CA ASN A 67 -17.62 19.18 10.48
C ASN A 67 -18.30 18.19 9.52
N ARG A 68 -17.62 17.11 9.12
CA ARG A 68 -18.15 16.10 8.19
C ARG A 68 -19.12 15.13 8.88
N PRO A 69 -19.99 14.42 8.14
CA PRO A 69 -20.84 13.36 8.72
C PRO A 69 -19.99 12.28 9.41
N ALA A 70 -20.54 11.63 10.43
CA ALA A 70 -19.89 10.49 11.06
C ALA A 70 -20.05 9.21 10.22
N ALA A 71 -19.13 8.27 10.42
CA ALA A 71 -19.16 6.94 9.83
C ALA A 71 -20.39 6.12 10.28
N LYS A 72 -20.73 5.10 9.49
CA LYS A 72 -21.68 4.07 9.89
C LYS A 72 -21.14 3.26 11.07
N ARG A 73 -22.07 2.66 11.81
CA ARG A 73 -21.77 1.72 12.91
C ARG A 73 -21.56 0.31 12.35
N TRP A 74 -20.57 -0.40 12.90
CA TRP A 74 -20.14 -1.73 12.47
C TRP A 74 -20.36 -2.83 13.51
N ASP A 75 -21.18 -2.57 14.54
CA ASP A 75 -21.40 -3.49 15.68
C ASP A 75 -21.89 -4.89 15.23
N HIS A 76 -22.64 -4.97 14.13
CA HIS A 76 -23.14 -6.21 13.53
C HIS A 76 -22.07 -7.01 12.78
N ARG A 77 -20.92 -6.42 12.45
CA ARG A 77 -19.82 -7.03 11.69
C ARG A 77 -18.58 -7.36 12.54
N ILE A 78 -18.48 -6.84 13.76
CA ILE A 78 -17.37 -7.14 14.66
C ILE A 78 -17.47 -8.58 15.17
N SER A 79 -16.36 -9.31 15.11
CA SER A 79 -16.22 -10.69 15.56
C SER A 79 -16.47 -10.84 17.07
N THR A 80 -16.72 -12.07 17.49
CA THR A 80 -16.88 -12.43 18.90
C THR A 80 -15.60 -12.13 19.68
N GLU A 81 -14.44 -12.48 19.13
CA GLU A 81 -13.13 -12.18 19.74
C GLU A 81 -13.01 -10.67 20.02
N SER A 82 -13.28 -9.85 19.00
CA SER A 82 -13.07 -8.41 19.08
C SER A 82 -14.10 -7.71 20.00
N LYS A 83 -15.33 -8.22 20.08
CA LYS A 83 -16.34 -7.78 21.06
C LYS A 83 -15.92 -8.05 22.51
N LEU A 84 -15.27 -9.18 22.76
CA LEU A 84 -14.84 -9.58 24.11
C LEU A 84 -13.62 -8.80 24.62
N ARG A 85 -12.86 -8.16 23.72
CA ARG A 85 -11.69 -7.38 24.12
C ARG A 85 -12.09 -6.12 24.89
N GLN A 86 -11.41 -5.90 26.01
CA GLN A 86 -11.55 -4.72 26.85
C GLN A 86 -10.28 -3.87 26.82
N ALA A 87 -10.41 -2.60 27.18
CA ALA A 87 -9.25 -1.73 27.34
C ALA A 87 -8.31 -2.29 28.40
N SER A 88 -7.00 -2.25 28.12
CA SER A 88 -5.99 -2.66 29.10
C SER A 88 -6.12 -1.84 30.39
N SER A 89 -6.24 -2.53 31.53
CA SER A 89 -6.39 -1.87 32.84
C SER A 89 -5.19 -0.97 33.17
N LEU A 90 -3.96 -1.42 32.87
CA LEU A 90 -2.74 -0.66 33.14
C LEU A 90 -2.60 0.55 32.20
N LYS A 91 -2.87 0.38 30.90
CA LYS A 91 -2.85 1.52 29.96
C LYS A 91 -3.98 2.50 30.27
N GLY A 92 -5.15 2.00 30.66
CA GLY A 92 -6.29 2.81 31.09
C GLY A 92 -6.04 3.61 32.36
N ALA A 93 -5.16 3.14 33.26
CA ALA A 93 -4.75 3.89 34.46
C ALA A 93 -3.94 5.16 34.13
N MET A 94 -3.28 5.20 32.96
CA MET A 94 -2.51 6.38 32.51
C MET A 94 -3.37 7.64 32.34
N LYS A 95 -4.70 7.54 32.25
CA LYS A 95 -5.58 8.72 32.24
C LYS A 95 -5.54 9.54 33.54
N TYR A 96 -5.07 8.93 34.64
CA TYR A 96 -4.86 9.62 35.93
C TYR A 96 -3.44 10.18 36.07
N PHE A 97 -2.54 9.84 35.14
CA PHE A 97 -1.16 10.31 35.16
C PHE A 97 -1.07 11.73 34.59
N ASN A 98 -0.39 12.61 35.31
CA ASN A 98 0.01 13.94 34.83
C ASN A 98 1.45 14.24 35.27
N LYS A 99 1.99 15.40 34.85
CA LYS A 99 3.39 15.79 35.13
C LYS A 99 3.76 15.84 36.62
N ASP A 100 2.78 16.04 37.51
CA ASP A 100 2.98 16.17 38.96
C ASP A 100 2.70 14.83 39.68
N THR A 101 2.33 13.78 38.93
CA THR A 101 2.01 12.46 39.47
C THR A 101 3.27 11.64 39.71
N ILE A 102 3.51 11.26 40.97
CA ILE A 102 4.48 10.20 41.30
C ILE A 102 3.78 8.86 41.08
N SER A 103 4.08 8.18 39.97
CA SER A 103 3.47 6.88 39.65
C SER A 103 4.21 5.73 40.30
N LEU A 104 3.49 4.95 41.10
CA LEU A 104 3.86 3.62 41.57
C LEU A 104 2.97 2.52 40.96
N CYS A 105 2.26 2.86 39.88
CA CYS A 105 1.22 2.01 39.30
C CYS A 105 1.77 1.11 38.18
N GLY A 106 2.30 1.72 37.12
CA GLY A 106 2.82 0.99 35.97
C GLY A 106 4.24 0.51 36.19
N GLY A 107 4.57 -0.68 35.64
CA GLY A 107 5.93 -1.22 35.61
C GLY A 107 6.83 -0.56 34.55
N LEU A 108 6.83 0.78 34.48
CA LEU A 108 7.65 1.54 33.55
C LEU A 108 9.04 1.76 34.16
N PRO A 109 10.12 1.19 33.59
CA PRO A 109 11.47 1.35 34.14
C PRO A 109 11.97 2.80 34.04
N SER A 110 12.83 3.19 35.00
CA SER A 110 13.53 4.47 34.97
C SER A 110 14.46 4.55 33.74
N PRO A 111 14.48 5.67 33.00
CA PRO A 111 15.34 5.83 31.83
C PRO A 111 16.84 5.89 32.16
N GLU A 112 17.21 6.02 33.43
CA GLU A 112 18.60 5.87 33.90
C GLU A 112 19.16 4.48 33.62
N TYR A 113 18.29 3.46 33.57
CA TYR A 113 18.66 2.08 33.31
C TYR A 113 18.65 1.71 31.82
N PHE A 114 18.38 2.66 30.92
CA PHE A 114 18.52 2.45 29.48
C PHE A 114 19.96 2.81 29.04
N PRO A 115 20.77 1.88 28.52
CA PRO A 115 22.19 2.12 28.24
C PRO A 115 22.46 2.91 26.93
N PHE A 116 21.53 3.79 26.52
CA PHE A 116 21.61 4.58 25.29
C PHE A 116 21.44 6.06 25.60
N HIS A 117 22.48 6.86 25.34
CA HIS A 117 22.44 8.32 25.57
C HIS A 117 21.99 9.10 24.35
N GLN A 118 22.30 8.59 23.16
CA GLN A 118 22.00 9.21 21.88
C GLN A 118 21.87 8.15 20.80
N VAL A 119 21.00 8.39 19.83
CA VAL A 119 20.87 7.64 18.58
C VAL A 119 20.92 8.64 17.44
N SER A 120 21.72 8.32 16.43
CA SER A 120 21.94 9.19 15.28
C SER A 120 21.83 8.42 13.97
N ALA A 121 21.32 9.08 12.94
CA ALA A 121 21.27 8.56 11.58
C ALA A 121 21.73 9.64 10.60
N LYS A 122 22.57 9.26 9.64
CA LYS A 122 22.92 10.11 8.50
C LYS A 122 21.88 9.87 7.39
N THR A 123 21.10 10.89 7.07
CA THR A 123 19.97 10.78 6.13
C THR A 123 20.04 11.86 5.05
N PRO A 124 19.51 11.60 3.84
CA PRO A 124 19.44 12.60 2.77
C PRO A 124 18.69 13.86 3.22
N VAL A 125 19.05 15.02 2.66
CA VAL A 125 18.35 16.29 2.89
C VAL A 125 17.66 16.67 1.58
N ALA A 126 16.37 16.98 1.66
CA ALA A 126 15.59 17.32 0.48
C ALA A 126 16.13 18.58 -0.23
N PRO A 127 16.15 18.62 -1.58
CA PRO A 127 15.67 17.61 -2.53
C PRO A 127 16.75 16.60 -2.99
N HIS A 128 17.89 16.49 -2.30
CA HIS A 128 19.04 15.69 -2.72
C HIS A 128 18.98 14.26 -2.15
N PHE A 129 18.41 13.34 -2.92
CA PHE A 129 18.10 11.97 -2.47
C PHE A 129 18.95 10.87 -3.10
N ALA A 130 19.68 11.17 -4.17
CA ALA A 130 20.41 10.17 -4.93
C ALA A 130 21.61 9.61 -4.17
N GLN A 131 21.95 8.34 -4.41
CA GLN A 131 23.00 7.64 -3.67
C GLN A 131 24.40 8.21 -3.91
N ASP A 132 24.63 8.83 -5.06
CA ASP A 132 25.86 9.58 -5.39
C ASP A 132 25.94 10.94 -4.68
N GLN A 133 24.89 11.39 -3.99
CA GLN A 133 24.83 12.65 -3.23
C GLN A 133 24.97 12.44 -1.71
N VAL A 134 25.51 11.30 -1.25
CA VAL A 134 25.68 11.00 0.18
C VAL A 134 26.58 12.01 0.92
N SER A 135 27.42 12.77 0.21
CA SER A 135 28.17 13.89 0.78
C SER A 135 27.27 15.02 1.30
N GLU A 136 26.07 15.18 0.75
CA GLU A 136 25.10 16.22 1.09
C GLU A 136 24.14 15.78 2.22
N ALA A 137 24.17 14.51 2.62
CA ALA A 137 23.36 14.01 3.71
C ALA A 137 23.84 14.54 5.07
N ALA A 138 22.88 14.80 5.97
CA ALA A 138 23.13 15.34 7.31
C ALA A 138 22.85 14.29 8.40
N THR A 139 23.51 14.45 9.54
CA THR A 139 23.29 13.59 10.71
C THR A 139 22.24 14.21 11.63
N PHE A 140 21.18 13.47 11.89
CA PHE A 140 20.13 13.84 12.84
C PHE A 140 20.19 12.92 14.05
N SER A 141 20.05 13.50 15.23
CA SER A 141 20.24 12.81 16.50
C SER A 141 19.10 13.08 17.47
N SER A 142 18.80 12.10 18.32
CA SER A 142 17.98 12.30 19.52
C SER A 142 18.76 11.84 20.73
N GLY A 143 18.93 12.72 21.69
CA GLY A 143 19.45 12.45 23.02
C GLY A 143 18.37 11.92 23.97
N LYS A 144 18.80 11.50 25.16
CA LYS A 144 17.92 10.92 26.19
C LYS A 144 16.87 11.90 26.72
N TYR A 145 17.18 13.19 26.85
CA TYR A 145 16.33 14.13 27.57
C TYR A 145 16.07 15.43 26.78
N ASP A 146 16.11 15.36 25.46
CA ASP A 146 15.97 16.54 24.59
C ASP A 146 14.60 17.23 24.77
N THR A 147 13.57 16.50 25.19
CA THR A 147 12.26 17.11 25.50
C THR A 147 12.30 18.01 26.74
N LYS A 148 13.32 17.89 27.60
CA LYS A 148 13.49 18.75 28.78
C LYS A 148 14.09 20.11 28.44
N THR A 149 14.86 20.23 27.35
CA THR A 149 15.43 21.51 26.90
C THR A 149 14.40 22.35 26.13
N GLY A 150 13.31 21.72 25.67
CA GLY A 150 12.21 22.35 24.96
C GLY A 150 12.33 22.30 23.43
N ASP A 151 13.45 21.80 22.91
CA ASP A 151 13.75 21.82 21.47
C ASP A 151 13.16 20.62 20.70
N ALA A 152 12.81 19.54 21.42
CA ALA A 152 12.28 18.31 20.83
C ALA A 152 10.90 17.92 21.38
N MET A 153 10.06 17.31 20.55
CA MET A 153 8.74 16.79 20.92
C MET A 153 8.76 15.29 21.25
N TYR A 154 9.86 14.61 20.93
CA TYR A 154 10.07 13.19 21.15
C TYR A 154 11.56 12.92 21.30
N ASP A 155 11.96 12.13 22.29
CA ASP A 155 13.35 11.84 22.60
C ASP A 155 13.55 10.37 23.00
N LEU A 156 14.78 9.98 23.35
CA LEU A 156 15.07 8.59 23.69
C LEU A 156 14.50 8.14 25.05
N HIS A 157 14.29 9.00 26.05
CA HIS A 157 13.69 8.52 27.31
C HIS A 157 12.23 8.11 27.12
N ILE A 158 11.51 8.77 26.20
CA ILE A 158 10.15 8.41 25.82
C ILE A 158 10.20 7.19 24.89
N ALA A 159 11.03 7.25 23.83
CA ALA A 159 11.04 6.24 22.79
C ALA A 159 11.48 4.86 23.28
N LEU A 160 12.44 4.78 24.19
CA LEU A 160 12.95 3.51 24.70
C LEU A 160 12.10 2.91 25.83
N ASN A 161 11.08 3.63 26.30
CA ASN A 161 10.14 3.12 27.29
C ASN A 161 8.94 2.44 26.63
N TYR A 162 8.03 1.92 27.45
CA TYR A 162 6.72 1.48 26.97
C TYR A 162 5.94 2.65 26.37
N GLY A 163 5.17 2.35 25.32
CA GLY A 163 4.28 3.29 24.65
C GLY A 163 2.83 2.84 24.63
N GLN A 164 1.93 3.76 24.32
CA GLN A 164 0.54 3.43 24.04
C GLN A 164 0.40 2.80 22.65
N SER A 165 -0.66 2.02 22.46
CA SER A 165 -0.80 1.19 21.25
C SER A 165 -1.06 1.97 19.96
N MET A 166 -1.56 3.20 20.03
CA MET A 166 -1.70 4.03 18.84
C MET A 166 -0.35 4.54 18.29
N GLY A 167 0.72 4.50 19.09
CA GLY A 167 2.00 5.12 18.77
C GLY A 167 2.20 6.50 19.42
N PRO A 168 3.40 7.08 19.34
CA PRO A 168 3.74 8.34 20.00
C PRO A 168 3.05 9.53 19.32
N GLY A 169 2.64 10.52 20.12
CA GLY A 169 1.91 11.71 19.65
C GLY A 169 2.59 12.46 18.51
N ALA A 170 3.94 12.55 18.52
CA ALA A 170 4.70 13.23 17.48
C ALA A 170 4.51 12.58 16.09
N LEU A 171 4.59 11.25 15.99
CA LEU A 171 4.36 10.55 14.71
C LEU A 171 2.88 10.44 14.39
N MET A 172 2.01 10.29 15.39
CA MET A 172 0.56 10.33 15.19
C MET A 172 0.11 11.63 14.55
N ARG A 173 0.66 12.78 14.98
CA ARG A 173 0.39 14.08 14.36
C ARG A 173 0.86 14.12 12.90
N PHE A 174 2.09 13.72 12.61
CA PHE A 174 2.61 13.66 11.24
C PHE A 174 1.69 12.82 10.33
N VAL A 175 1.36 11.60 10.75
CA VAL A 175 0.56 10.68 9.93
C VAL A 175 -0.90 11.17 9.78
N THR A 176 -1.46 11.82 10.80
CA THR A 176 -2.79 12.45 10.73
C THR A 176 -2.82 13.57 9.70
N GLU A 177 -1.87 14.49 9.77
CA GLU A 177 -1.75 15.60 8.81
C GLU A 177 -1.47 15.08 7.39
N HIS A 178 -0.58 14.09 7.25
CA HIS A 178 -0.30 13.44 5.98
C HIS A 178 -1.55 12.81 5.37
N THR A 179 -2.39 12.16 6.20
CA THR A 179 -3.66 11.58 5.77
C THR A 179 -4.64 12.65 5.28
N GLU A 180 -4.76 13.80 5.96
CA GLU A 180 -5.60 14.92 5.48
C GLU A 180 -5.06 15.51 4.17
N ILE A 181 -3.75 15.70 4.08
CA ILE A 181 -3.10 16.24 2.88
C ILE A 181 -3.32 15.32 1.67
N VAL A 182 -3.16 14.00 1.83
CA VAL A 182 -3.13 13.05 0.71
C VAL A 182 -4.50 12.44 0.40
N HIS A 183 -5.32 12.14 1.41
CA HIS A 183 -6.57 11.38 1.23
C HIS A 183 -7.84 12.15 1.63
N ASP A 184 -7.75 13.09 2.57
CA ASP A 184 -8.86 13.93 3.03
C ASP A 184 -10.20 13.15 3.26
N PRO A 185 -10.25 12.18 4.21
CA PRO A 185 -11.39 11.26 4.33
C PRO A 185 -12.73 11.98 4.54
N PRO A 186 -13.81 11.64 3.79
CA PRO A 186 -15.04 12.44 3.72
C PRO A 186 -16.01 12.24 4.90
N TYR A 187 -15.52 11.86 6.07
CA TYR A 187 -16.28 11.70 7.32
C TYR A 187 -15.48 12.25 8.51
N SER A 188 -16.11 12.51 9.66
CA SER A 188 -15.48 13.25 10.75
C SER A 188 -14.76 12.39 11.77
N ASP A 189 -15.21 11.17 12.02
CA ASP A 189 -14.70 10.27 13.05
C ASP A 189 -13.77 9.20 12.47
N TRP A 190 -12.90 9.55 11.51
CA TRP A 190 -11.74 8.70 11.21
C TRP A 190 -10.64 8.89 12.26
N ASP A 191 -9.88 7.83 12.50
CA ASP A 191 -8.75 7.80 13.41
C ASP A 191 -7.61 6.96 12.84
N ILE A 192 -6.47 6.96 13.52
CA ILE A 192 -5.25 6.26 13.11
C ILE A 192 -4.73 5.38 14.26
N CYS A 193 -4.11 4.27 13.90
CA CYS A 193 -3.26 3.51 14.81
C CYS A 193 -1.97 3.14 14.09
N MET A 194 -0.82 3.41 14.70
CA MET A 194 0.44 2.88 14.21
C MET A 194 0.49 1.35 14.31
N THR A 195 1.21 0.70 13.40
CA THR A 195 1.23 -0.75 13.27
C THR A 195 2.65 -1.28 13.06
N ALA A 196 2.86 -2.56 13.40
CA ALA A 196 4.08 -3.30 13.11
C ALA A 196 4.19 -3.67 11.60
N GLY A 197 3.71 -2.80 10.70
CA GLY A 197 3.58 -3.00 9.26
C GLY A 197 2.24 -3.62 8.82
N SER A 198 1.94 -3.54 7.52
CA SER A 198 0.66 -4.01 6.94
C SER A 198 0.34 -5.48 7.23
N THR A 199 1.35 -6.36 7.35
CA THR A 199 1.11 -7.79 7.67
C THR A 199 0.48 -7.96 9.06
N SER A 200 1.00 -7.25 10.06
CA SER A 200 0.40 -7.27 11.41
C SER A 200 -0.96 -6.56 11.42
N ALA A 201 -1.12 -5.51 10.60
CA ALA A 201 -2.39 -4.82 10.49
C ALA A 201 -3.47 -5.71 9.87
N LEU A 202 -3.12 -6.49 8.85
CA LEU A 202 -4.02 -7.44 8.20
C LEU A 202 -4.45 -8.55 9.16
N ASP A 203 -3.52 -9.16 9.89
CA ASP A 203 -3.85 -10.18 10.91
C ASP A 203 -4.89 -9.65 11.93
N ILE A 204 -4.62 -8.48 12.51
CA ILE A 204 -5.53 -7.84 13.47
C ILE A 204 -6.89 -7.54 12.83
N SER A 205 -6.89 -6.97 11.62
CA SER A 205 -8.13 -6.62 10.90
C SER A 205 -8.97 -7.86 10.60
N LEU A 206 -8.35 -8.96 10.18
CA LEU A 206 -9.04 -10.22 9.95
C LEU A 206 -9.67 -10.74 11.25
N ARG A 207 -8.93 -10.74 12.37
CA ARG A 207 -9.48 -11.16 13.68
C ARG A 207 -10.61 -10.27 14.19
N MET A 208 -10.65 -9.01 13.74
CA MET A 208 -11.73 -8.08 14.10
C MET A 208 -13.06 -8.39 13.39
N PHE A 209 -13.04 -9.03 12.22
CA PHE A 209 -14.22 -9.16 11.36
C PHE A 209 -14.53 -10.60 10.91
N VAL A 210 -13.53 -11.49 10.91
CA VAL A 210 -13.61 -12.81 10.30
C VAL A 210 -13.68 -13.87 11.38
N GLU A 211 -14.61 -14.81 11.22
CA GLU A 211 -14.77 -15.99 12.06
C GLU A 211 -14.44 -17.25 11.26
N LYS A 212 -14.17 -18.35 11.95
CA LYS A 212 -13.96 -19.66 11.31
C LYS A 212 -15.14 -20.01 10.40
N GLY A 213 -14.85 -20.41 9.17
CA GLY A 213 -15.83 -20.77 8.15
C GLY A 213 -16.35 -19.60 7.30
N HIS A 214 -16.07 -18.34 7.67
CA HIS A 214 -16.40 -17.18 6.84
C HIS A 214 -15.58 -17.15 5.55
N TYR A 215 -16.10 -16.49 4.52
CA TYR A 215 -15.34 -16.13 3.33
C TYR A 215 -14.74 -14.71 3.46
N VAL A 216 -13.49 -14.55 3.02
CA VAL A 216 -12.86 -13.25 2.74
C VAL A 216 -12.81 -13.08 1.22
N ILE A 217 -13.33 -11.95 0.74
CA ILE A 217 -13.36 -11.58 -0.67
C ILE A 217 -12.00 -11.00 -1.03
N THR A 218 -11.41 -11.43 -2.13
CA THR A 218 -10.16 -10.84 -2.65
C THR A 218 -10.07 -11.02 -4.16
N GLU A 219 -9.08 -10.39 -4.77
CA GLU A 219 -8.68 -10.63 -6.14
C GLU A 219 -8.42 -12.12 -6.45
N GLU A 220 -8.76 -12.56 -7.66
CA GLU A 220 -8.50 -13.92 -8.14
C GLU A 220 -7.04 -14.38 -7.94
N TYR A 221 -6.10 -13.47 -8.18
CA TYR A 221 -4.72 -13.57 -7.74
C TYR A 221 -4.45 -12.50 -6.69
N SER A 222 -4.03 -12.89 -5.50
CA SER A 222 -3.85 -12.00 -4.36
C SER A 222 -2.50 -12.21 -3.68
N PHE A 223 -2.14 -11.32 -2.77
CA PHE A 223 -0.87 -11.39 -2.06
C PHE A 223 -0.77 -12.71 -1.29
N SER A 224 0.27 -13.50 -1.58
CA SER A 224 0.44 -14.83 -0.97
C SER A 224 0.41 -14.80 0.55
N SER A 225 1.03 -13.81 1.20
CA SER A 225 0.99 -13.73 2.66
C SER A 225 -0.38 -13.33 3.20
N ALA A 226 -1.23 -12.63 2.44
CA ALA A 226 -2.62 -12.42 2.83
C ALA A 226 -3.38 -13.77 2.81
N ILE A 227 -3.22 -14.55 1.74
CA ILE A 227 -3.77 -15.91 1.63
C ILE A 227 -3.30 -16.79 2.79
N GLU A 228 -1.99 -16.80 3.06
CA GLU A 228 -1.36 -17.57 4.13
C GLU A 228 -1.76 -17.09 5.54
N THR A 229 -2.21 -15.84 5.69
CA THR A 229 -2.77 -15.32 6.96
C THR A 229 -4.23 -15.78 7.13
N ILE A 230 -5.03 -15.76 6.05
CA ILE A 230 -6.47 -16.03 6.10
C ILE A 230 -6.77 -17.52 6.31
N LEU A 231 -6.10 -18.42 5.57
CA LEU A 231 -6.43 -19.85 5.57
C LEU A 231 -6.28 -20.52 6.95
N PRO A 232 -5.19 -20.28 7.73
CA PRO A 232 -5.03 -20.89 9.06
C PRO A 232 -6.04 -20.40 10.11
N MET A 233 -6.69 -19.25 9.89
CA MET A 233 -7.81 -18.79 10.73
C MET A 233 -9.08 -19.64 10.52
N GLY A 234 -9.05 -20.60 9.58
CA GLY A 234 -10.19 -21.42 9.20
C GLY A 234 -11.20 -20.68 8.34
N ALA A 235 -10.84 -19.52 7.81
CA ALA A 235 -11.60 -18.79 6.81
C ALA A 235 -11.34 -19.34 5.40
N LYS A 236 -12.27 -19.07 4.49
CA LYS A 236 -12.23 -19.42 3.07
C LYS A 236 -11.95 -18.16 2.25
N LEU A 237 -11.48 -18.33 1.02
CA LEU A 237 -11.25 -17.23 0.09
C LEU A 237 -12.28 -17.25 -1.05
N LEU A 238 -12.82 -16.09 -1.39
CA LEU A 238 -13.66 -15.88 -2.56
C LEU A 238 -12.88 -15.02 -3.56
N GLY A 239 -12.35 -15.66 -4.61
CA GLY A 239 -11.59 -14.98 -5.65
C GLY A 239 -12.53 -14.30 -6.64
N ILE A 240 -12.39 -12.99 -6.78
CA ILE A 240 -13.14 -12.20 -7.76
C ILE A 240 -12.28 -12.03 -9.01
N LYS A 241 -12.86 -12.38 -10.17
CA LYS A 241 -12.24 -12.21 -11.48
C LYS A 241 -11.70 -10.79 -11.67
N MET A 242 -10.66 -10.70 -12.48
CA MET A 242 -9.91 -9.46 -12.68
C MET A 242 -9.65 -9.19 -14.16
N ASP A 243 -9.35 -7.94 -14.47
CA ASP A 243 -8.72 -7.52 -15.72
C ASP A 243 -7.48 -6.65 -15.43
N ALA A 244 -6.95 -5.98 -16.46
CA ALA A 244 -5.78 -5.09 -16.32
C ALA A 244 -6.01 -3.89 -15.38
N ASP A 245 -7.28 -3.55 -15.08
CA ASP A 245 -7.69 -2.51 -14.14
C ASP A 245 -8.10 -3.10 -12.78
N GLY A 246 -7.82 -4.39 -12.53
CA GLY A 246 -8.00 -5.06 -11.24
C GLY A 246 -9.32 -5.83 -11.11
N MET A 247 -9.81 -5.95 -9.87
CA MET A 247 -11.05 -6.68 -9.52
C MET A 247 -12.26 -6.20 -10.33
N LEU A 248 -13.10 -7.12 -10.81
CA LEU A 248 -14.29 -6.79 -11.61
C LEU A 248 -15.54 -6.55 -10.72
N PRO A 249 -16.18 -5.36 -10.78
CA PRO A 249 -17.36 -5.05 -9.98
C PRO A 249 -18.56 -5.96 -10.28
N ASP A 250 -18.83 -6.25 -11.55
CA ASP A 250 -20.00 -7.05 -11.95
C ASP A 250 -19.91 -8.49 -11.45
N HIS A 251 -18.71 -9.09 -11.48
CA HIS A 251 -18.49 -10.43 -10.95
C HIS A 251 -18.61 -10.47 -9.42
N LEU A 252 -18.15 -9.42 -8.72
CA LEU A 252 -18.36 -9.28 -7.28
C LEU A 252 -19.86 -9.17 -6.95
N ASP A 253 -20.59 -8.31 -7.67
CA ASP A 253 -22.02 -8.07 -7.47
C ASP A 253 -22.86 -9.33 -7.76
N ASP A 254 -22.55 -10.04 -8.85
CA ASP A 254 -23.24 -11.27 -9.25
C ASP A 254 -23.06 -12.38 -8.20
N LEU A 255 -21.83 -12.65 -7.76
CA LEU A 255 -21.55 -13.66 -6.73
C LEU A 255 -22.24 -13.35 -5.40
N LEU A 256 -22.29 -12.07 -5.02
CA LEU A 256 -22.92 -11.64 -3.78
C LEU A 256 -24.45 -11.60 -3.88
N SER A 257 -25.00 -11.22 -5.02
CA SER A 257 -26.45 -11.19 -5.25
C SER A 257 -27.04 -12.60 -5.31
N ASN A 258 -26.28 -13.57 -5.83
CA ASN A 258 -26.67 -14.98 -5.92
C ASN A 258 -26.09 -15.85 -4.79
N TRP A 259 -25.71 -15.24 -3.66
CA TRP A 259 -25.10 -15.98 -2.55
C TRP A 259 -26.14 -16.83 -1.80
N ASP A 260 -26.02 -18.15 -1.88
CA ASP A 260 -26.76 -19.10 -1.04
C ASP A 260 -25.89 -19.58 0.15
N PRO A 261 -26.24 -19.24 1.40
CA PRO A 261 -25.51 -19.70 2.58
C PRO A 261 -25.49 -21.22 2.78
N GLN A 262 -26.52 -21.94 2.33
CA GLN A 262 -26.60 -23.41 2.46
C GLN A 262 -25.63 -24.08 1.48
N GLU A 263 -25.65 -23.67 0.21
CA GLU A 263 -24.73 -24.21 -0.80
C GLU A 263 -23.26 -23.88 -0.48
N ARG A 264 -22.99 -22.65 -0.03
CA ARG A 264 -21.65 -22.19 0.32
C ARG A 264 -21.17 -22.67 1.69
N GLN A 265 -22.08 -23.19 2.52
CA GLN A 265 -21.85 -23.56 3.91
C GLN A 265 -21.14 -22.44 4.68
N ALA A 266 -21.60 -21.20 4.48
CA ALA A 266 -21.03 -19.99 5.05
C ALA A 266 -22.01 -18.80 4.89
N PRO A 267 -22.03 -17.84 5.83
CA PRO A 267 -22.78 -16.60 5.64
C PRO A 267 -22.25 -15.82 4.43
N LYS A 268 -23.09 -14.92 3.90
CA LYS A 268 -22.69 -14.01 2.83
C LYS A 268 -21.46 -13.20 3.28
N PRO A 269 -20.35 -13.24 2.52
CA PRO A 269 -19.14 -12.55 2.91
C PRO A 269 -19.32 -11.04 2.85
N PHE A 270 -18.60 -10.35 3.72
CA PHE A 270 -18.64 -8.89 3.80
C PHE A 270 -17.26 -8.24 3.87
N VAL A 271 -16.18 -8.98 4.15
CA VAL A 271 -14.82 -8.42 4.21
C VAL A 271 -14.17 -8.55 2.84
N VAL A 272 -13.75 -7.43 2.27
CA VAL A 272 -12.98 -7.36 1.02
C VAL A 272 -11.54 -7.00 1.36
N TYR A 273 -10.58 -7.84 1.01
CA TYR A 273 -9.16 -7.48 0.99
C TYR A 273 -8.75 -7.17 -0.45
N THR A 274 -8.25 -5.96 -0.70
CA THR A 274 -7.83 -5.51 -2.03
C THR A 274 -6.53 -4.73 -1.97
N VAL A 275 -5.72 -4.85 -3.03
CA VAL A 275 -4.52 -4.04 -3.27
C VAL A 275 -4.78 -3.20 -4.53
N PRO A 276 -5.35 -1.98 -4.40
CA PRO A 276 -5.88 -1.24 -5.56
C PRO A 276 -4.80 -0.69 -6.50
N THR A 277 -3.60 -0.43 -5.96
CA THR A 277 -2.51 0.23 -6.69
C THR A 277 -1.30 -0.70 -6.78
N GLY A 278 -0.84 -1.00 -8.00
CA GLY A 278 0.31 -1.89 -8.23
C GLY A 278 0.10 -3.29 -7.64
N GLN A 279 -1.08 -3.87 -7.86
CA GLN A 279 -1.60 -5.08 -7.22
C GLN A 279 -0.57 -6.21 -7.16
N ASN A 280 -0.47 -6.90 -6.01
CA ASN A 280 0.42 -8.05 -5.87
C ASN A 280 -0.37 -9.35 -6.10
N PRO A 281 -0.12 -10.12 -7.17
CA PRO A 281 1.07 -10.09 -8.04
C PRO A 281 0.89 -9.40 -9.40
N THR A 282 -0.33 -9.07 -9.81
CA THR A 282 -0.70 -8.80 -11.21
C THR A 282 -0.20 -7.47 -11.76
N ALA A 283 0.24 -6.58 -10.87
CA ALA A 283 0.60 -5.19 -11.13
C ALA A 283 -0.53 -4.33 -11.72
N SER A 284 -1.77 -4.85 -11.74
CA SER A 284 -2.96 -4.08 -12.11
C SER A 284 -3.13 -2.88 -11.16
N THR A 285 -3.72 -1.81 -11.66
CA THR A 285 -3.97 -0.59 -10.88
C THR A 285 -5.34 -0.08 -11.23
N GLN A 286 -6.24 -0.07 -10.24
CA GLN A 286 -7.62 0.34 -10.40
C GLN A 286 -7.72 1.84 -10.68
N SER A 287 -8.33 2.19 -11.81
CA SER A 287 -8.77 3.54 -12.14
C SER A 287 -9.74 4.11 -11.09
N LEU A 288 -9.92 5.43 -11.07
CA LEU A 288 -10.92 6.08 -10.20
C LEU A 288 -12.34 5.54 -10.47
N GLN A 289 -12.68 5.31 -11.75
CA GLN A 289 -13.96 4.76 -12.17
C GLN A 289 -14.15 3.35 -11.61
N ARG A 290 -13.11 2.51 -11.68
CA ARG A 290 -13.13 1.17 -11.09
C ARG A 290 -13.33 1.20 -9.58
N ARG A 291 -12.60 2.07 -8.87
CA ARG A 291 -12.75 2.26 -7.41
C ARG A 291 -14.16 2.71 -7.05
N LYS A 292 -14.74 3.67 -7.79
CA LYS A 292 -16.14 4.12 -7.60
C LYS A 292 -17.15 2.98 -7.82
N ALA A 293 -16.98 2.18 -8.87
CA ALA A 293 -17.87 1.05 -9.16
C ALA A 293 -17.80 -0.02 -8.05
N LEU A 294 -16.61 -0.41 -7.61
CA LEU A 294 -16.43 -1.34 -6.50
C LEU A 294 -16.96 -0.78 -5.18
N TYR A 295 -16.78 0.52 -4.90
CA TYR A 295 -17.36 1.16 -3.72
C TYR A 295 -18.89 1.16 -3.76
N ALA A 296 -19.51 1.33 -4.93
CA ALA A 296 -20.96 1.23 -5.09
C ALA A 296 -21.47 -0.20 -4.80
N VAL A 297 -20.75 -1.23 -5.25
CA VAL A 297 -21.06 -2.63 -4.88
C VAL A 297 -20.87 -2.86 -3.38
N ALA A 298 -19.84 -2.27 -2.79
CA ALA A 298 -19.61 -2.31 -1.34
C ALA A 298 -20.76 -1.65 -0.55
N GLU A 299 -21.29 -0.52 -1.02
CA GLU A 299 -22.49 0.10 -0.47
C GLU A 299 -23.71 -0.83 -0.59
N LYS A 300 -23.97 -1.38 -1.78
CA LYS A 300 -25.12 -2.26 -2.06
C LYS A 300 -25.13 -3.50 -1.18
N HIS A 301 -23.97 -4.09 -0.90
CA HIS A 301 -23.86 -5.35 -0.18
C HIS A 301 -23.37 -5.22 1.26
N ASP A 302 -23.23 -3.99 1.77
CA ASP A 302 -22.72 -3.70 3.11
C ASP A 302 -21.35 -4.35 3.37
N LEU A 303 -20.42 -4.16 2.43
CA LEU A 303 -19.05 -4.69 2.51
C LEU A 303 -18.13 -3.75 3.29
N PHE A 304 -17.19 -4.33 4.04
CA PHE A 304 -16.09 -3.63 4.69
C PHE A 304 -14.80 -3.87 3.92
N ILE A 305 -14.11 -2.80 3.53
CA ILE A 305 -12.94 -2.83 2.64
C ILE A 305 -11.67 -2.70 3.48
N LEU A 306 -10.81 -3.71 3.41
CA LEU A 306 -9.41 -3.67 3.82
C LEU A 306 -8.58 -3.27 2.60
N GLU A 307 -8.23 -1.98 2.52
CA GLU A 307 -7.42 -1.40 1.45
C GLU A 307 -5.94 -1.50 1.84
N ASP A 308 -5.19 -2.46 1.30
CA ASP A 308 -3.75 -2.57 1.53
C ASP A 308 -2.97 -1.82 0.44
N GLU A 309 -2.33 -0.72 0.82
CA GLU A 309 -1.75 0.26 -0.11
C GLU A 309 -0.25 0.51 0.12
N PRO A 310 0.59 -0.53 0.11
CA PRO A 310 2.03 -0.38 0.29
C PRO A 310 2.69 0.33 -0.91
N TYR A 311 2.02 0.42 -2.06
CA TYR A 311 2.56 0.95 -3.32
C TYR A 311 1.86 2.22 -3.80
N TYR A 312 1.01 2.84 -2.98
CA TYR A 312 0.19 4.00 -3.38
C TYR A 312 1.01 5.12 -4.05
N PHE A 313 2.19 5.41 -3.50
CA PHE A 313 3.07 6.47 -4.01
C PHE A 313 4.01 6.01 -5.12
N LEU A 314 3.92 4.76 -5.57
CA LEU A 314 4.65 4.22 -6.72
C LEU A 314 3.78 4.21 -7.99
N GLN A 315 2.81 5.13 -8.10
CA GLN A 315 2.07 5.40 -9.35
C GLN A 315 3.03 6.08 -10.32
N MET A 316 3.35 5.42 -11.42
CA MET A 316 4.41 5.83 -12.35
C MET A 316 3.85 6.58 -13.55
N ASP A 317 4.73 7.27 -14.26
CA ASP A 317 4.36 7.90 -15.53
C ASP A 317 4.00 6.82 -16.58
N PRO A 318 3.17 7.15 -17.59
CA PRO A 318 2.83 6.23 -18.66
C PRO A 318 4.07 5.64 -19.33
N TYR A 319 4.04 4.32 -19.59
CA TYR A 319 5.11 3.64 -20.30
C TYR A 319 5.17 4.10 -21.77
N VAL A 320 6.38 4.36 -22.26
CA VAL A 320 6.64 4.62 -23.67
C VAL A 320 7.61 3.55 -24.18
N GLN A 321 7.19 2.82 -25.19
CA GLN A 321 7.95 1.70 -25.72
C GLN A 321 9.34 2.11 -26.21
N GLY A 322 10.37 1.36 -25.83
CA GLY A 322 11.76 1.61 -26.22
C GLY A 322 12.42 2.81 -25.53
N HIS A 323 11.66 3.61 -24.77
CA HIS A 323 12.17 4.72 -23.98
C HIS A 323 12.49 4.26 -22.55
N VAL A 324 13.52 4.84 -21.95
CA VAL A 324 13.84 4.68 -20.54
C VAL A 324 13.78 6.06 -19.88
N HIS A 325 12.86 6.20 -18.92
CA HIS A 325 12.69 7.43 -18.15
C HIS A 325 14.00 7.88 -17.50
N THR A 326 14.26 9.18 -17.54
CA THR A 326 15.46 9.78 -16.95
C THR A 326 15.10 10.56 -15.69
N THR A 327 15.56 10.09 -14.54
CA THR A 327 15.48 10.88 -13.31
C THR A 327 16.52 12.00 -13.35
N ALA A 328 16.08 13.25 -13.23
CA ALA A 328 16.97 14.42 -13.20
C ALA A 328 18.02 14.33 -12.08
N ARG A 329 19.23 14.80 -12.36
CA ARG A 329 20.35 14.89 -11.39
C ARG A 329 20.96 16.30 -11.44
N PRO A 330 20.78 17.15 -10.40
CA PRO A 330 20.01 16.89 -9.17
C PRO A 330 18.51 16.76 -9.44
N PHE A 331 17.81 16.03 -8.56
CA PHE A 331 16.37 15.81 -8.67
C PHE A 331 15.60 17.13 -8.61
N GLN A 332 14.59 17.27 -9.48
CA GLN A 332 13.73 18.45 -9.56
C GLN A 332 12.30 18.03 -9.18
N PRO A 333 11.85 18.26 -7.93
CA PRO A 333 10.51 17.89 -7.52
C PRO A 333 9.47 18.74 -8.25
N ALA A 334 8.37 18.10 -8.67
CA ALA A 334 7.20 18.82 -9.14
C ALA A 334 6.54 19.60 -7.99
N PRO A 335 5.75 20.65 -8.28
CA PRO A 335 4.91 21.28 -7.27
C PRO A 335 4.04 20.23 -6.55
N VAL A 336 4.01 20.26 -5.22
CA VAL A 336 3.26 19.29 -4.41
C VAL A 336 1.81 19.15 -4.84
N LYS A 337 1.15 20.26 -5.16
CA LYS A 337 -0.25 20.26 -5.61
C LYS A 337 -0.44 19.43 -6.88
N GLU A 338 0.48 19.54 -7.84
CA GLU A 338 0.43 18.79 -9.10
C GLU A 338 0.68 17.29 -8.84
N PHE A 339 1.68 16.96 -8.02
CA PHE A 339 1.93 15.57 -7.64
C PHE A 339 0.72 14.92 -6.97
N LEU A 340 0.07 15.61 -6.02
CA LEU A 340 -1.12 15.09 -5.33
C LEU A 340 -2.34 14.98 -6.26
N GLN A 341 -2.47 15.85 -7.25
CA GLN A 341 -3.54 15.80 -8.24
C GLN A 341 -3.38 14.64 -9.22
N ASP A 342 -2.14 14.22 -9.47
CA ASP A 342 -1.81 13.13 -10.38
C ASP A 342 -1.98 11.73 -9.73
N LEU A 343 -2.07 11.66 -8.40
CA LEU A 343 -2.37 10.40 -7.71
C LEU A 343 -3.86 10.04 -7.87
N THR A 344 -4.12 8.78 -8.22
CA THR A 344 -5.48 8.24 -8.21
C THR A 344 -6.04 8.25 -6.78
N PRO A 345 -7.25 8.80 -6.54
CA PRO A 345 -7.85 8.81 -5.20
C PRO A 345 -7.97 7.40 -4.59
N SER A 346 -7.66 7.27 -3.30
CA SER A 346 -7.82 6.02 -2.54
C SER A 346 -9.29 5.69 -2.26
N TYR A 347 -9.61 4.45 -1.87
CA TYR A 347 -10.93 4.14 -1.33
C TYR A 347 -11.24 4.98 -0.10
N LEU A 348 -10.25 5.24 0.76
CA LEU A 348 -10.40 6.14 1.90
C LEU A 348 -10.86 7.55 1.49
N SER A 349 -10.41 8.05 0.34
CA SER A 349 -10.84 9.35 -0.21
C SER A 349 -12.30 9.34 -0.69
N LEU A 350 -12.83 8.16 -1.02
CA LEU A 350 -14.21 7.94 -1.45
C LEU A 350 -15.14 7.54 -0.29
N ASP A 351 -14.61 7.37 0.92
CA ASP A 351 -15.27 6.62 1.98
C ASP A 351 -16.34 7.39 2.77
N THR A 352 -17.45 7.72 2.11
CA THR A 352 -18.57 8.45 2.74
C THR A 352 -19.28 7.71 3.88
N SER A 353 -19.14 6.38 3.95
CA SER A 353 -19.78 5.54 4.97
C SER A 353 -18.85 5.12 6.12
N GLY A 354 -17.56 5.42 6.05
CA GLY A 354 -16.58 4.85 6.98
C GLY A 354 -16.48 3.33 6.88
N ARG A 355 -16.52 2.76 5.66
CA ARG A 355 -16.42 1.31 5.39
C ARG A 355 -15.04 0.86 4.95
N VAL A 356 -14.04 1.74 5.00
CA VAL A 356 -12.67 1.46 4.60
C VAL A 356 -11.76 1.47 5.84
N LEU A 357 -10.97 0.41 5.98
CA LEU A 357 -9.76 0.40 6.79
C LEU A 357 -8.57 0.34 5.85
N ARG A 358 -7.87 1.46 5.73
CA ARG A 358 -6.68 1.59 4.90
C ARG A 358 -5.45 1.13 5.69
N LEU A 359 -4.61 0.31 5.09
CA LEU A 359 -3.36 -0.19 5.63
C LEU A 359 -2.20 0.45 4.85
N ASP A 360 -1.43 1.29 5.53
CA ASP A 360 -0.23 1.93 4.99
C ASP A 360 1.03 1.38 5.66
N SER A 361 2.17 1.44 4.95
CA SER A 361 3.45 1.01 5.51
C SER A 361 4.63 1.81 4.99
N PHE A 362 5.57 2.10 5.89
CA PHE A 362 6.89 2.61 5.53
C PHE A 362 7.77 1.59 4.80
N SER A 363 7.32 0.34 4.63
CA SER A 363 8.14 -0.74 4.10
C SER A 363 8.62 -0.53 2.68
N LYS A 364 7.83 0.15 1.83
CA LYS A 364 8.12 0.28 0.39
C LYS A 364 8.43 1.70 -0.03
N ILE A 365 8.34 2.62 0.92
CA ILE A 365 8.61 4.04 0.73
C ILE A 365 9.77 4.52 1.61
N ILE A 366 10.18 3.82 2.67
CA ILE A 366 11.35 4.16 3.49
C ILE A 366 12.26 2.94 3.67
N ALA A 367 11.81 1.97 4.47
CA ALA A 367 12.60 0.79 4.78
C ALA A 367 11.72 -0.33 5.35
N PRO A 368 11.73 -1.54 4.75
CA PRO A 368 11.05 -2.68 5.33
C PRO A 368 11.53 -2.96 6.75
N GLY A 369 12.84 -2.90 7.02
CA GLY A 369 13.42 -3.23 8.32
C GLY A 369 12.86 -2.43 9.51
N SER A 370 12.24 -1.27 9.27
CA SER A 370 11.58 -0.46 10.30
C SER A 370 10.45 -1.19 11.02
N ARG A 371 9.77 -2.13 10.33
CA ARG A 371 8.55 -2.78 10.80
C ARG A 371 7.50 -1.76 11.28
N CYS A 372 7.37 -0.64 10.56
CA CYS A 372 6.46 0.44 10.89
C CYS A 372 5.43 0.66 9.76
N GLY A 373 4.19 0.92 10.15
CA GLY A 373 3.09 1.33 9.30
C GLY A 373 2.00 1.99 10.13
N TRP A 374 0.84 2.18 9.53
CA TRP A 374 -0.35 2.65 10.22
C TRP A 374 -1.62 2.14 9.56
N VAL A 375 -2.73 2.21 10.28
CA VAL A 375 -4.07 2.03 9.73
C VAL A 375 -4.88 3.30 9.89
N THR A 376 -5.73 3.58 8.92
CA THR A 376 -6.71 4.69 8.96
C THR A 376 -8.10 4.14 8.70
N GLY A 377 -9.06 4.49 9.55
CA GLY A 377 -10.45 4.03 9.41
C GLY A 377 -11.36 4.67 10.46
N PRO A 378 -12.64 4.26 10.56
CA PRO A 378 -13.57 4.85 11.52
C PRO A 378 -13.13 4.56 12.97
N SER A 379 -13.33 5.53 13.87
CA SER A 379 -12.87 5.48 15.25
C SER A 379 -13.37 4.23 15.99
N GLN A 380 -14.58 3.72 15.68
CA GLN A 380 -15.06 2.45 16.23
C GLN A 380 -14.13 1.28 15.88
N VAL A 381 -13.71 1.20 14.61
CA VAL A 381 -12.85 0.12 14.11
C VAL A 381 -11.43 0.29 14.63
N ILE A 382 -10.91 1.52 14.64
CA ILE A 382 -9.58 1.83 15.18
C ILE A 382 -9.53 1.53 16.69
N GLU A 383 -10.60 1.83 17.43
CA GLU A 383 -10.69 1.50 18.84
C GLU A 383 -10.61 -0.02 19.07
N ARG A 384 -11.30 -0.83 18.25
CA ARG A 384 -11.15 -2.30 18.28
C ARG A 384 -9.74 -2.74 17.91
N PHE A 385 -9.15 -2.16 16.88
CA PHE A 385 -7.77 -2.44 16.46
C PHE A 385 -6.79 -2.20 17.62
N LEU A 386 -6.91 -1.07 18.33
CA LEU A 386 -6.09 -0.76 19.49
C LEU A 386 -6.16 -1.85 20.56
N ARG A 387 -7.34 -2.42 20.84
CA ARG A 387 -7.49 -3.51 21.84
C ARG A 387 -6.79 -4.80 21.43
N HIS A 388 -6.72 -5.10 20.14
CA HIS A 388 -5.92 -6.22 19.63
C HIS A 388 -4.42 -5.92 19.76
N SER A 389 -4.00 -4.70 19.38
CA SER A 389 -2.61 -4.26 19.50
C SER A 389 -2.11 -4.29 20.96
N GLU A 390 -2.94 -3.88 21.92
CA GLU A 390 -2.57 -3.78 23.34
C GLU A 390 -2.04 -5.06 23.97
N VAL A 391 -2.48 -6.22 23.48
CA VAL A 391 -2.09 -7.55 23.97
C VAL A 391 -1.42 -8.39 22.89
N SER A 392 -0.84 -7.73 21.90
CA SER A 392 -0.02 -8.36 20.86
C SER A 392 1.28 -7.56 20.67
N ALA A 393 1.46 -6.93 19.51
CA ALA A 393 2.65 -6.15 19.17
C ALA A 393 2.82 -4.86 20.01
N GLN A 394 1.78 -4.44 20.73
CA GLN A 394 1.68 -3.17 21.45
C GLN A 394 1.78 -1.96 20.54
N THR A 395 3.00 -1.57 20.15
CA THR A 395 3.34 -0.42 19.30
C THR A 395 4.66 -0.77 18.57
N PRO A 396 4.99 -0.13 17.44
CA PRO A 396 6.28 -0.39 16.78
C PRO A 396 7.48 -0.05 17.67
N SER A 397 8.64 -0.58 17.31
CA SER A 397 9.89 -0.42 18.06
C SER A 397 10.27 1.05 18.28
N GLY A 398 10.54 1.41 19.53
CA GLY A 398 11.00 2.75 19.93
C GLY A 398 12.18 3.29 19.13
N PHE A 399 13.18 2.43 18.85
CA PHE A 399 14.34 2.79 18.02
C PHE A 399 13.96 3.15 16.59
N ALA A 400 13.01 2.40 16.00
CA ALA A 400 12.51 2.70 14.67
C ALA A 400 11.70 4.00 14.69
N LEU A 401 10.86 4.19 15.70
CA LEU A 401 10.01 5.38 15.85
C LEU A 401 10.82 6.67 16.02
N VAL A 402 11.85 6.68 16.87
CA VAL A 402 12.67 7.89 17.06
C VAL A 402 13.48 8.23 15.80
N THR A 403 13.94 7.22 15.06
CA THR A 403 14.63 7.42 13.78
C THR A 403 13.68 7.94 12.71
N LEU A 404 12.46 7.40 12.62
CA LEU A 404 11.41 7.91 11.73
C LEU A 404 10.97 9.33 12.11
N TYR A 405 10.89 9.65 13.39
CA TYR A 405 10.61 11.01 13.86
C TYR A 405 11.69 12.00 13.39
N ASN A 406 12.97 11.65 13.56
CA ASN A 406 14.06 12.49 13.07
C ASN A 406 14.01 12.69 11.55
N LEU A 407 13.64 11.66 10.80
CA LEU A 407 13.54 11.74 9.35
C LEU A 407 12.33 12.57 8.89
N LEU A 408 11.14 12.27 9.42
CA LEU A 408 9.88 12.82 8.94
C LEU A 408 9.55 14.18 9.54
N GLU A 409 9.77 14.38 10.84
CA GLU A 409 9.44 15.64 11.53
C GLU A 409 10.62 16.62 11.56
N VAL A 410 11.83 16.15 11.91
CA VAL A 410 12.98 17.05 12.14
C VAL A 410 13.69 17.41 10.84
N ASN A 411 13.91 16.44 9.96
CA ASN A 411 14.64 16.65 8.70
C ASN A 411 13.72 17.11 7.56
N TRP A 412 12.80 16.25 7.12
CA TRP A 412 12.07 16.47 5.86
C TRP A 412 10.82 17.34 6.00
N GLY A 413 10.09 17.20 7.10
CA GLY A 413 8.70 17.65 7.16
C GLY A 413 7.83 17.02 6.08
N HIS A 414 6.61 17.51 5.91
CA HIS A 414 5.70 17.03 4.86
C HIS A 414 6.24 17.27 3.46
N LYS A 415 6.82 18.46 3.23
CA LYS A 415 7.35 18.84 1.91
C LYS A 415 8.48 17.90 1.50
N GLY A 416 9.53 17.76 2.32
CA GLY A 416 10.66 16.89 1.99
C GLY A 416 10.26 15.42 1.85
N PHE A 417 9.28 14.96 2.64
CA PHE A 417 8.77 13.59 2.51
C PHE A 417 8.04 13.39 1.17
N LEU A 418 7.19 14.34 0.76
CA LEU A 418 6.52 14.27 -0.54
C LEU A 418 7.51 14.39 -1.71
N GLU A 419 8.54 15.22 -1.60
CA GLU A 419 9.63 15.30 -2.59
C GLU A 419 10.40 13.97 -2.68
N TRP A 420 10.64 13.30 -1.56
CA TRP A 420 11.20 11.96 -1.53
C TRP A 420 10.29 10.94 -2.23
N LEU A 421 8.96 11.02 -2.01
CA LEU A 421 7.98 10.16 -2.70
C LEU A 421 7.98 10.40 -4.21
N MET A 422 8.11 11.64 -4.67
CA MET A 422 8.28 11.97 -6.10
C MET A 422 9.58 11.38 -6.67
N TYR A 423 10.68 11.44 -5.90
CA TYR A 423 11.96 10.88 -6.31
C TYR A 423 11.89 9.35 -6.47
N ILE A 424 11.35 8.63 -5.49
CA ILE A 424 11.21 7.17 -5.61
C ILE A 424 10.24 6.79 -6.74
N ARG A 425 9.18 7.57 -6.98
CA ARG A 425 8.30 7.39 -8.15
C ARG A 425 9.11 7.47 -9.45
N SER A 426 9.92 8.51 -9.62
CA SER A 426 10.80 8.69 -10.80
C SER A 426 11.75 7.48 -10.99
N GLU A 427 12.39 7.03 -9.91
CA GLU A 427 13.29 5.87 -9.97
C GLU A 427 12.55 4.56 -10.31
N TYR A 428 11.35 4.35 -9.79
CA TYR A 428 10.54 3.18 -10.13
C TYR A 428 9.98 3.25 -11.56
N THR A 429 9.64 4.44 -12.08
CA THR A 429 9.29 4.63 -13.51
C THR A 429 10.43 4.15 -14.40
N ARG A 430 11.66 4.61 -14.13
CA ARG A 430 12.86 4.19 -14.86
C ARG A 430 13.09 2.67 -14.79
N ARG A 431 13.00 2.09 -13.60
CA ARG A 431 13.16 0.63 -13.40
C ARG A 431 12.08 -0.18 -14.12
N ARG A 432 10.83 0.29 -14.14
CA ARG A 432 9.73 -0.31 -14.91
C ARG A 432 10.05 -0.29 -16.40
N ASP A 433 10.51 0.84 -16.92
CA ASP A 433 10.86 0.96 -18.33
C ASP A 433 11.99 -0.01 -18.71
N VAL A 434 13.03 -0.13 -17.88
CA VAL A 434 14.14 -1.07 -18.10
C VAL A 434 13.66 -2.51 -18.20
N ILE A 435 12.87 -2.99 -17.23
CA ILE A 435 12.42 -4.39 -17.24
C ILE A 435 11.45 -4.67 -18.38
N VAL A 436 10.54 -3.75 -18.71
CA VAL A 436 9.57 -3.93 -19.81
C VAL A 436 10.29 -3.90 -21.15
N ASN A 437 11.23 -2.96 -21.37
CA ASN A 437 12.07 -2.93 -22.57
C ASN A 437 12.96 -4.18 -22.71
N ALA A 438 13.42 -4.77 -21.59
CA ALA A 438 14.12 -6.04 -21.63
C ALA A 438 13.18 -7.18 -22.02
N CYS A 439 11.95 -7.20 -21.50
CA CYS A 439 10.95 -8.20 -21.86
C CYS A 439 10.61 -8.15 -23.35
N ASP A 440 10.38 -6.94 -23.89
CA ASP A 440 10.13 -6.73 -25.32
C ASP A 440 11.25 -7.31 -26.19
N ARG A 441 12.52 -7.14 -25.78
CA ARG A 441 13.69 -7.58 -26.54
C ARG A 441 13.94 -9.09 -26.47
N HIS A 442 13.73 -9.69 -25.30
CA HIS A 442 14.26 -11.02 -25.00
C HIS A 442 13.22 -12.11 -24.79
N LEU A 443 11.99 -11.80 -24.37
CA LEU A 443 10.98 -12.85 -24.14
C LEU A 443 10.35 -13.33 -25.45
N PRO A 444 10.06 -14.63 -25.63
CA PRO A 444 9.44 -15.15 -26.84
C PRO A 444 7.98 -14.69 -26.97
N SER A 445 7.72 -13.73 -27.86
CA SER A 445 6.38 -13.13 -28.07
C SER A 445 5.33 -14.12 -28.60
N GLN A 446 5.75 -15.29 -29.07
CA GLN A 446 4.85 -16.38 -29.46
C GLN A 446 4.13 -17.01 -28.26
N VAL A 447 4.70 -16.91 -27.05
CA VAL A 447 4.18 -17.57 -25.84
C VAL A 447 4.04 -16.63 -24.65
N ALA A 448 4.80 -15.54 -24.59
CA ALA A 448 4.78 -14.59 -23.47
C ALA A 448 4.04 -13.30 -23.84
N SER A 449 3.17 -12.83 -22.94
CA SER A 449 2.46 -11.54 -23.07
C SER A 449 2.31 -10.85 -21.71
N TRP A 450 2.26 -9.52 -21.72
CA TRP A 450 2.17 -8.70 -20.49
C TRP A 450 1.52 -7.36 -20.77
N THR A 451 1.13 -6.67 -19.69
CA THR A 451 0.77 -5.25 -19.70
C THR A 451 1.82 -4.47 -18.91
N PRO A 452 2.37 -3.36 -19.44
CA PRO A 452 3.27 -2.50 -18.69
C PRO A 452 2.61 -2.01 -17.39
N PRO A 453 3.23 -2.23 -16.22
CA PRO A 453 2.68 -1.81 -14.93
C PRO A 453 2.51 -0.29 -14.86
N LYS A 454 1.35 0.17 -14.37
CA LYS A 454 1.09 1.60 -14.10
C LYS A 454 1.60 2.04 -12.73
N ALA A 455 1.73 1.11 -11.79
CA ALA A 455 2.20 1.38 -10.45
C ALA A 455 2.90 0.18 -9.81
N GLY A 456 3.61 0.42 -8.71
CA GLY A 456 4.23 -0.61 -7.89
C GLY A 456 5.57 -1.10 -8.43
N MET A 457 5.87 -2.37 -8.20
CA MET A 457 7.20 -2.95 -8.42
C MET A 457 7.19 -4.39 -8.93
N PHE A 458 6.07 -4.81 -9.50
CA PHE A 458 5.88 -6.15 -10.05
C PHE A 458 5.59 -6.10 -11.54
N HIS A 459 5.99 -7.13 -12.26
CA HIS A 459 5.67 -7.34 -13.65
C HIS A 459 5.06 -8.74 -13.82
N TRP A 460 3.87 -8.79 -14.41
CA TRP A 460 3.06 -10.01 -14.52
C TRP A 460 3.02 -10.47 -15.96
N ILE A 461 3.59 -11.66 -16.20
CA ILE A 461 3.76 -12.22 -17.54
C ILE A 461 2.88 -13.45 -17.66
N LYS A 462 1.96 -13.42 -18.63
CA LYS A 462 1.15 -14.56 -19.03
C LYS A 462 1.95 -15.42 -20.00
N LEU A 463 1.91 -16.72 -19.78
CA LEU A 463 2.47 -17.73 -20.68
C LEU A 463 1.33 -18.54 -21.31
N ASP A 464 1.28 -18.57 -22.63
CA ASP A 464 0.26 -19.29 -23.39
C ASP A 464 0.55 -20.81 -23.37
N VAL A 465 -0.05 -21.49 -22.40
CA VAL A 465 0.07 -22.94 -22.24
C VAL A 465 -0.37 -23.74 -23.46
N THR A 466 -1.22 -23.17 -24.33
CA THR A 466 -1.67 -23.85 -25.56
C THR A 466 -0.55 -24.04 -26.59
N LYS A 467 0.55 -23.30 -26.43
CA LYS A 467 1.76 -23.40 -27.26
C LYS A 467 2.79 -24.37 -26.73
N HIS A 468 2.55 -24.97 -25.57
CA HIS A 468 3.48 -25.92 -24.98
C HIS A 468 3.51 -27.24 -25.78
N PRO A 469 4.67 -27.90 -26.00
CA PRO A 469 4.76 -29.15 -26.80
C PRO A 469 3.90 -30.32 -26.31
N LEU A 470 3.54 -30.32 -25.03
CA LEU A 470 2.65 -31.33 -24.43
C LEU A 470 1.15 -31.01 -24.59
N TYR A 471 0.81 -29.85 -25.14
CA TYR A 471 -0.59 -29.46 -25.30
C TYR A 471 -1.28 -30.36 -26.33
N THR A 472 -2.50 -30.79 -26.04
CA THR A 472 -3.31 -31.61 -26.93
C THR A 472 -4.68 -30.96 -27.15
N GLU A 473 -5.45 -31.43 -28.14
CA GLU A 473 -6.82 -30.95 -28.40
C GLU A 473 -7.77 -31.12 -27.20
N LYS A 474 -7.43 -31.99 -26.25
CA LYS A 474 -8.20 -32.19 -25.01
C LYS A 474 -7.99 -31.08 -23.97
N GLY A 475 -7.05 -30.17 -24.21
CA GLY A 475 -6.60 -29.18 -23.23
C GLY A 475 -5.75 -29.79 -22.12
N PHE A 476 -5.33 -28.96 -21.18
CA PHE A 476 -4.69 -29.39 -19.94
C PHE A 476 -5.68 -29.39 -18.78
N THR A 477 -5.55 -30.38 -17.92
CA THR A 477 -6.10 -30.35 -16.56
C THR A 477 -5.35 -29.33 -15.70
N VAL A 478 -5.94 -28.94 -14.57
CA VAL A 478 -5.30 -28.02 -13.62
C VAL A 478 -3.96 -28.58 -13.12
N ASP A 479 -3.89 -29.87 -12.80
CA ASP A 479 -2.65 -30.48 -12.31
C ASP A 479 -1.56 -30.47 -13.42
N GLU A 480 -1.92 -30.70 -14.69
CA GLU A 480 -0.97 -30.57 -15.82
C GLU A 480 -0.48 -29.12 -16.02
N ILE A 481 -1.35 -28.11 -15.87
CA ILE A 481 -0.92 -26.70 -15.90
C ILE A 481 0.08 -26.41 -14.78
N LEU A 482 -0.19 -26.90 -13.57
CA LEU A 482 0.70 -26.71 -12.42
C LEU A 482 2.03 -27.45 -12.57
N ASP A 483 2.04 -28.60 -13.21
CA ASP A 483 3.27 -29.34 -13.55
C ASP A 483 4.12 -28.57 -14.57
N ILE A 484 3.49 -28.01 -15.61
CA ILE A 484 4.18 -27.15 -16.58
C ILE A 484 4.75 -25.91 -15.90
N GLU A 485 3.97 -25.26 -15.03
CA GLU A 485 4.44 -24.11 -14.26
C GLU A 485 5.64 -24.45 -13.37
N HIS A 486 5.63 -25.65 -12.78
CA HIS A 486 6.75 -26.12 -11.98
C HIS A 486 8.01 -26.34 -12.83
N ARG A 487 7.89 -26.94 -14.02
CA ARG A 487 9.03 -27.11 -14.94
C ARG A 487 9.57 -25.78 -15.44
N VAL A 488 8.70 -24.84 -15.81
CA VAL A 488 9.12 -23.45 -16.14
C VAL A 488 9.93 -22.88 -14.99
N PHE A 489 9.42 -22.96 -13.76
CA PHE A 489 10.12 -22.46 -12.58
C PHE A 489 11.50 -23.11 -12.38
N GLU A 490 11.60 -24.44 -12.48
CA GLU A 490 12.87 -25.15 -12.31
C GLU A 490 13.88 -24.82 -13.43
N THR A 491 13.43 -24.77 -14.67
CA THR A 491 14.26 -24.38 -15.82
C THR A 491 14.84 -22.98 -15.61
N LEU A 492 14.02 -22.02 -15.19
CA LEU A 492 14.45 -20.65 -14.91
C LEU A 492 15.41 -20.56 -13.71
N ALA A 493 15.13 -21.32 -12.64
CA ALA A 493 15.99 -21.39 -11.46
C ALA A 493 17.36 -21.99 -11.79
N ASN A 494 17.41 -23.06 -12.60
CA ASN A 494 18.64 -23.70 -13.04
C ASN A 494 19.51 -22.80 -13.94
N GLN A 495 18.90 -21.83 -14.63
CA GLN A 495 19.60 -20.79 -15.38
C GLN A 495 20.04 -19.59 -14.52
N GLY A 496 19.76 -19.64 -13.21
CA GLY A 496 20.14 -18.60 -12.24
C GLY A 496 19.19 -17.42 -12.22
N THR A 497 17.90 -17.63 -12.54
CA THR A 497 16.85 -16.62 -12.42
C THR A 497 15.73 -17.11 -11.52
N LEU A 498 15.32 -16.30 -10.54
CA LEU A 498 14.26 -16.66 -9.61
C LEU A 498 13.03 -15.78 -9.85
N CYS A 499 11.96 -16.38 -10.38
CA CYS A 499 10.64 -15.76 -10.53
C CYS A 499 9.64 -16.42 -9.59
N ALA A 500 8.54 -15.72 -9.29
CA ALA A 500 7.45 -16.33 -8.52
C ALA A 500 6.42 -16.97 -9.45
N LYS A 501 5.97 -18.17 -9.08
CA LYS A 501 4.91 -18.90 -9.77
C LYS A 501 3.56 -18.20 -9.60
N GLY A 502 2.74 -18.15 -10.64
CA GLY A 502 1.42 -17.54 -10.58
C GLY A 502 0.48 -18.25 -9.60
N SER A 503 0.55 -19.59 -9.56
CA SER A 503 -0.25 -20.43 -8.68
C SER A 503 -0.05 -20.13 -7.19
N TRP A 504 1.11 -19.57 -6.80
CA TRP A 504 1.39 -19.15 -5.41
C TRP A 504 0.46 -18.04 -4.93
N PHE A 505 -0.09 -17.25 -5.86
CA PHE A 505 -0.95 -16.12 -5.60
C PHE A 505 -2.44 -16.42 -5.84
N ARG A 506 -2.80 -17.61 -6.34
CA ARG A 506 -4.19 -17.97 -6.60
C ARG A 506 -5.00 -18.02 -5.30
N ALA A 507 -6.04 -17.19 -5.19
CA ALA A 507 -6.86 -17.10 -3.97
C ALA A 507 -7.56 -18.43 -3.66
N GLN A 508 -8.14 -19.07 -4.68
CA GLN A 508 -8.72 -20.40 -4.58
C GLN A 508 -7.78 -21.41 -5.24
N ARG A 509 -7.01 -22.15 -4.43
CA ARG A 509 -6.00 -23.11 -4.92
C ARG A 509 -6.62 -24.13 -5.89
N LYS A 510 -5.84 -24.55 -6.89
CA LYS A 510 -6.23 -25.54 -7.91
C LYS A 510 -7.45 -25.13 -8.72
N THR A 511 -7.57 -23.83 -9.01
CA THR A 511 -8.58 -23.30 -9.93
C THR A 511 -7.94 -22.57 -11.12
N ASP A 512 -6.62 -22.77 -11.29
CA ASP A 512 -5.81 -22.12 -12.30
C ASP A 512 -6.20 -22.65 -13.70
N THR A 513 -6.51 -21.71 -14.60
CA THR A 513 -6.81 -21.99 -16.01
C THR A 513 -5.75 -21.40 -16.94
N GLU A 514 -4.84 -20.61 -16.38
CA GLU A 514 -3.83 -19.83 -17.08
C GLU A 514 -2.52 -19.89 -16.30
N LEU A 515 -1.39 -19.73 -17.00
CA LEU A 515 -0.06 -19.80 -16.42
C LEU A 515 0.56 -18.41 -16.42
N PHE A 516 1.13 -18.03 -15.28
CA PHE A 516 1.78 -16.74 -15.10
C PHE A 516 3.08 -16.86 -14.33
N ILE A 517 3.98 -15.92 -14.56
CA ILE A 517 5.13 -15.66 -13.70
C ILE A 517 5.13 -14.20 -13.26
N ARG A 518 5.50 -13.97 -11.99
CA ARG A 518 5.73 -12.62 -11.46
C ARG A 518 7.22 -12.32 -11.36
N LEU A 519 7.63 -11.23 -11.98
CA LEU A 519 8.94 -10.62 -11.80
C LEU A 519 8.83 -9.39 -10.88
N THR A 520 9.93 -8.97 -10.27
CA THR A 520 10.03 -7.68 -9.58
C THR A 520 11.18 -6.86 -10.15
N PHE A 521 10.98 -5.56 -10.28
CA PHE A 521 12.01 -4.61 -10.71
C PHE A 521 12.55 -3.74 -9.56
N ALA A 522 12.28 -4.13 -8.32
CA ALA A 522 12.77 -3.41 -7.13
C ALA A 522 14.18 -3.80 -6.69
N ALA A 523 14.55 -5.08 -6.82
CA ALA A 523 15.68 -5.64 -6.08
C ALA A 523 17.02 -5.59 -6.84
N ALA A 524 17.02 -6.01 -8.10
CA ALA A 524 18.23 -6.14 -8.91
C ALA A 524 18.71 -4.78 -9.47
N SER A 525 19.99 -4.69 -9.84
CA SER A 525 20.48 -3.59 -10.67
C SER A 525 19.88 -3.64 -12.08
N GLU A 526 20.03 -2.59 -12.87
CA GLU A 526 19.48 -2.55 -14.23
C GLU A 526 20.13 -3.58 -15.15
N GLU A 527 21.46 -3.72 -15.04
CA GLU A 527 22.23 -4.71 -15.79
C GLU A 527 21.79 -6.13 -15.40
N GLN A 528 21.62 -6.38 -14.10
CA GLN A 528 21.13 -7.66 -13.59
C GLN A 528 19.69 -7.95 -14.04
N MET A 529 18.81 -6.93 -14.10
CA MET A 529 17.45 -7.10 -14.60
C MET A 529 17.43 -7.49 -16.08
N ILE A 530 18.21 -6.81 -16.92
CA ILE A 530 18.31 -7.12 -18.36
C ILE A 530 18.84 -8.55 -18.54
N GLN A 531 19.93 -8.90 -17.86
CA GLN A 531 20.51 -10.24 -17.92
C GLN A 531 19.55 -11.33 -17.41
N ALA A 532 18.78 -11.05 -16.35
CA ALA A 532 17.79 -11.99 -15.84
C ALA A 532 16.66 -12.21 -16.86
N VAL A 533 16.17 -11.16 -17.51
CA VAL A 533 15.12 -11.28 -18.53
C VAL A 533 15.61 -11.99 -19.79
N GLU A 534 16.86 -11.77 -20.19
CA GLU A 534 17.52 -12.52 -21.27
C GLU A 534 17.51 -14.03 -20.98
N LYS A 535 18.02 -14.42 -19.81
CA LYS A 535 18.00 -15.82 -19.35
C LYS A 535 16.58 -16.38 -19.28
N ILE A 536 15.61 -15.60 -18.78
CA ILE A 536 14.21 -16.03 -18.76
C ILE A 536 13.69 -16.32 -20.17
N GLY A 537 14.02 -15.46 -21.14
CA GLY A 537 13.68 -15.68 -22.55
C GLY A 537 14.21 -17.02 -23.06
N ASP A 538 15.46 -17.33 -22.75
CA ASP A 538 16.09 -18.60 -23.16
C ASP A 538 15.48 -19.81 -22.48
N GLY A 539 15.23 -19.75 -21.18
CA GLY A 539 14.54 -20.83 -20.45
C GLY A 539 13.13 -21.08 -20.97
N LEU A 540 12.38 -20.03 -21.31
CA LEU A 540 11.07 -20.18 -21.93
C LEU A 540 11.16 -20.80 -23.33
N ARG A 541 12.16 -20.45 -24.14
CA ARG A 541 12.36 -21.10 -25.45
C ARG A 541 12.64 -22.58 -25.30
N VAL A 542 13.47 -22.97 -24.32
CA VAL A 542 13.77 -24.38 -24.02
C VAL A 542 12.51 -25.12 -23.62
N GLU A 543 11.75 -24.60 -22.64
CA GLU A 543 10.55 -25.29 -22.14
C GLU A 543 9.45 -25.39 -23.20
N PHE A 544 9.26 -24.34 -24.02
CA PHE A 544 8.23 -24.31 -25.07
C PHE A 544 8.71 -24.89 -26.42
N GLY A 545 9.92 -25.45 -26.51
CA GLY A 545 10.44 -26.05 -27.75
C GLY A 545 10.60 -25.06 -28.90
N LEU A 546 10.86 -23.79 -28.59
CA LEU A 546 11.04 -22.72 -29.57
C LEU A 546 12.50 -22.67 -30.06
N PRO A 547 12.76 -22.23 -31.32
CA PRO A 547 14.11 -22.06 -31.80
C PRO A 547 14.87 -21.03 -30.96
N ALA A 548 16.18 -21.25 -30.81
CA ALA A 548 17.07 -20.26 -30.19
C ALA A 548 16.96 -18.91 -30.90
N GLN A 549 17.11 -17.82 -30.13
CA GLN A 549 16.95 -16.47 -30.66
C GLN A 549 18.02 -16.20 -31.74
N SER A 550 17.60 -16.09 -33.00
CA SER A 550 18.51 -15.76 -34.11
C SER A 550 18.69 -14.24 -34.30
N ALA A 551 17.79 -13.42 -33.74
CA ALA A 551 17.86 -11.95 -33.68
C ALA A 551 16.95 -11.40 -32.55
N MET A 552 17.22 -10.18 -32.06
CA MET A 552 16.32 -9.46 -31.13
C MET A 552 14.89 -9.42 -31.70
N ASN A 553 13.87 -9.56 -30.85
CA ASN A 553 12.49 -9.39 -31.28
C ASN A 553 12.38 -8.04 -32.00
N GLY A 554 11.91 -8.02 -33.25
CA GLY A 554 11.90 -6.84 -34.13
C GLY A 554 10.97 -5.70 -33.71
N HIS A 555 10.61 -5.61 -32.42
CA HIS A 555 9.75 -4.58 -31.84
C HIS A 555 10.52 -3.35 -31.33
N ALA A 556 11.86 -3.37 -31.39
CA ALA A 556 12.68 -2.15 -31.24
C ALA A 556 13.00 -1.59 -32.64
N LYS A 557 12.10 -0.75 -33.16
CA LYS A 557 12.42 0.22 -34.21
C LYS A 557 12.05 1.61 -33.74
#